data_AF-A0AA43RJP9-F1
#
_entry.id   AF-A0AA43RJP9-F1
#
_cell.length_a   1.000
_cell.length_b   1.000
_cell.length_c   1.000
_cell.angle_alpha   90.00
_cell.angle_beta   90.00
_cell.angle_gamma   90.00
#
_symmetry.space_group_name_H-M   'P 1'
#
loop_
_entity.id
_entity.type
_entity.pdbx_description
1 polymer ?
#
loop_
_entity_poly.entity_id
_entity_poly.type
_entity_poly.pdbx_seq_one_letter_code
_entity_poly.pdbx_strand_id
1 'polypeptide(L)' 'IPTKVQGFVYNRELQQWNAVAGVNITLGLPIIRVSVDHGTAFDHAGKGDANELSLVNAIEYGAKMSVGRCKKKGEK' A
#
# COMPACT_ATOMS: atom_id res chain seq x y z
N ILE A 1 9.64 -12.38 -4.08
CA ILE A 1 10.29 -11.15 -3.57
C ILE A 1 9.21 -10.07 -3.51
N PRO A 2 8.99 -9.39 -2.37
CA PRO A 2 8.02 -8.30 -2.29
C PRO A 2 8.48 -7.15 -3.20
N THR A 3 7.60 -6.68 -4.09
CA THR A 3 7.87 -5.55 -4.97
C THR A 3 7.14 -4.32 -4.44
N LYS A 4 7.85 -3.20 -4.34
CA LYS A 4 7.25 -1.90 -4.05
C LYS A 4 6.66 -1.35 -5.33
N VAL A 5 5.36 -1.04 -5.35
CA VAL A 5 4.67 -0.64 -6.59
C VAL A 5 4.27 0.83 -6.57
N GLN A 6 3.87 1.34 -5.41
CA GLN A 6 3.72 2.76 -5.13
C GLN A 6 4.85 3.14 -4.15
N GLY A 7 5.43 4.34 -4.22
CA GLY A 7 6.53 4.71 -3.31
C GLY A 7 6.60 6.21 -2.99
N PHE A 8 6.44 7.07 -3.99
CA PHE A 8 6.60 8.51 -3.80
C PHE A 8 5.40 9.27 -4.35
N VAL A 9 4.81 10.14 -3.52
CA VAL A 9 3.72 11.05 -3.91
C VAL A 9 4.24 12.47 -3.89
N TYR A 10 4.41 13.04 -5.07
CA TYR A 10 4.87 14.42 -5.25
C TYR A 10 3.69 15.37 -5.31
N ASN A 11 3.69 16.40 -4.46
CA ASN A 11 2.77 17.51 -4.56
C ASN A 11 3.34 18.56 -5.49
N ARG A 12 2.70 18.71 -6.65
CA ARG A 12 3.14 19.66 -7.68
C ARG A 12 2.91 21.12 -7.30
N GLU A 13 1.92 21.40 -6.46
CA GLU A 13 1.57 22.76 -6.05
C GLU A 13 2.53 23.30 -5.01
N LEU A 14 2.85 22.48 -4.01
CA LEU A 14 3.78 22.83 -2.93
C LEU A 14 5.24 22.50 -3.26
N GLN A 15 5.50 21.96 -4.45
CA GLN A 15 6.82 21.49 -4.90
C GLN A 15 7.55 20.60 -3.87
N GLN A 16 6.79 19.76 -3.16
CA GLN A 16 7.30 18.95 -2.05
C GLN A 16 6.83 17.49 -2.16
N TRP A 17 7.60 16.59 -1.57
CA TRP A 17 7.16 15.20 -1.38
C TRP A 17 6.22 15.14 -0.19
N ASN A 18 4.96 14.72 -0.40
CA ASN A 18 3.97 14.69 0.66
C ASN A 18 4.25 13.57 1.68
N ALA A 19 4.46 12.35 1.20
CA ALA A 19 4.77 11.20 2.05
C ALA A 19 5.27 10.01 1.22
N VAL A 20 6.00 9.09 1.88
CA VAL A 20 6.24 7.74 1.37
C VAL A 20 4.93 6.95 1.49
N ALA A 21 4.08 7.06 0.48
CA ALA A 21 2.75 6.44 0.45
C ALA A 21 2.76 5.06 -0.24
N GLY A 22 3.85 4.33 -0.07
CA GLY A 22 4.09 3.13 -0.83
C GLY A 22 3.20 1.95 -0.46
N VAL A 23 3.09 0.99 -1.39
CA VAL A 23 2.42 -0.30 -1.15
C VAL A 23 3.38 -1.42 -1.52
N ASN A 24 3.58 -2.32 -0.56
CA ASN A 24 4.36 -3.54 -0.74
C ASN A 24 3.45 -4.69 -1.16
N ILE A 25 3.69 -5.26 -2.35
CA ILE A 25 2.90 -6.38 -2.87
C ILE A 25 3.80 -7.61 -2.96
N THR A 26 3.33 -8.75 -2.46
CA THR A 26 4.08 -10.01 -2.56
C THR A 26 3.53 -10.89 -3.66
N LEU A 27 4.34 -11.08 -4.70
CA LEU A 27 4.03 -11.94 -5.84
C LEU A 27 4.49 -13.37 -5.59
N GLY A 28 3.76 -14.33 -6.15
CA GLY A 28 4.08 -15.76 -6.09
C GLY A 28 3.38 -16.55 -4.96
N LEU A 29 2.64 -15.89 -4.08
CA LEU A 29 1.85 -16.56 -3.04
C LEU A 29 0.49 -17.03 -3.58
N PRO A 30 -0.11 -18.09 -3.00
CA PRO A 30 -1.46 -18.54 -3.37
C PRO A 30 -2.58 -17.59 -2.90
N ILE A 31 -2.22 -16.57 -2.11
CA ILE A 31 -3.12 -15.54 -1.57
C ILE A 31 -2.69 -14.15 -2.03
N ILE A 32 -3.61 -13.18 -1.95
CA ILE A 32 -3.28 -11.77 -2.14
C ILE A 32 -2.62 -11.28 -0.84
N ARG A 33 -1.40 -10.75 -0.94
CA ARG A 33 -0.69 -10.16 0.20
C ARG A 33 -0.16 -8.77 -0.16
N VAL A 34 -0.67 -7.79 0.57
CA VAL A 34 -0.29 -6.37 0.53
C VAL A 34 0.17 -5.94 1.93
N SER A 35 1.05 -4.96 2.03
CA SER A 35 1.44 -4.36 3.30
C SER A 35 1.85 -2.90 3.13
N VAL A 36 1.92 -2.20 4.27
CA VAL A 36 2.50 -0.86 4.36
C VAL A 36 3.96 -0.84 3.91
N ASP A 37 4.46 0.36 3.60
CA ASP A 37 5.84 0.61 3.20
C ASP A 37 6.74 1.25 4.26
N HIS A 38 6.23 1.38 5.48
CA HIS A 38 6.98 1.86 6.64
C HIS A 38 7.18 0.74 7.67
N GLY A 39 8.08 0.99 8.62
CA GLY A 39 8.30 0.15 9.80
C GLY A 39 7.32 0.44 10.93
N THR A 40 7.60 -0.05 12.13
CA THR A 40 6.74 0.12 13.31
C THR A 40 6.69 1.54 13.85
N ALA A 41 7.73 2.34 13.60
CA ALA A 41 7.82 3.74 14.03
C ALA A 41 7.42 3.93 15.52
N PHE A 42 8.04 3.18 16.43
CA PHE A 42 7.67 3.16 17.86
C PHE A 42 7.66 4.54 18.51
N ASP A 43 8.50 5.47 18.04
CA ASP A 43 8.52 6.85 18.52
C ASP A 43 7.22 7.60 18.26
N HIS A 44 6.36 7.15 17.34
CA HIS A 44 5.05 7.75 17.03
C HIS A 44 3.87 7.03 17.71
N ALA A 45 4.13 5.94 18.44
CA ALA A 45 3.07 5.16 19.06
C ALA A 45 2.32 5.99 20.12
N GLY A 46 0.98 6.08 19.98
CA GLY A 46 0.12 6.79 20.91
C GLY A 46 0.14 8.32 20.81
N LYS A 47 0.91 8.90 19.87
CA LYS A 47 1.00 10.36 19.68
C LYS A 47 -0.07 10.94 18.76
N GLY A 48 -0.71 10.11 17.93
CA GLY A 48 -1.76 10.53 16.99
C GLY A 48 -1.24 11.34 15.79
N ASP A 49 0.08 11.32 15.54
CA ASP A 49 0.76 12.08 14.47
C ASP A 49 1.27 11.20 13.31
N ALA A 50 0.97 9.89 13.35
CA ALA A 50 1.36 8.96 12.30
C ALA A 50 0.54 9.16 11.02
N ASN A 51 1.20 9.06 9.87
CA ASN A 51 0.55 9.15 8.56
C ASN A 51 0.03 7.76 8.10
N GLU A 52 -1.27 7.65 7.92
CA GLU A 52 -1.99 6.42 7.58
C GLU A 52 -2.03 6.10 6.08
N LEU A 53 -1.57 7.00 5.20
CA LEU A 53 -1.80 6.93 3.76
C LEU A 53 -1.27 5.64 3.12
N SER A 54 -0.13 5.11 3.59
CA SER A 54 0.41 3.83 3.12
C SER A 54 -0.50 2.64 3.45
N LEU A 55 -1.13 2.65 4.64
CA LEU A 55 -2.06 1.60 5.06
C LEU A 55 -3.36 1.65 4.27
N VAL A 56 -3.92 2.85 4.09
CA VAL A 56 -5.13 3.07 3.27
C VAL A 56 -4.88 2.57 1.84
N ASN A 57 -3.77 2.98 1.23
CA ASN A 57 -3.40 2.53 -0.11
C ASN A 57 -3.24 1.00 -0.19
N ALA A 58 -2.61 0.37 0.82
CA ALA A 58 -2.44 -1.08 0.85
C ALA A 58 -3.79 -1.81 0.88
N ILE A 59 -4.73 -1.36 1.72
CA ILE A 59 -6.08 -1.93 1.80
C ILE A 59 -6.81 -1.79 0.46
N GLU A 60 -6.79 -0.60 -0.15
CA GLU A 60 -7.43 -0.37 -1.45
C GLU A 60 -6.87 -1.27 -2.55
N TYR A 61 -5.55 -1.42 -2.62
CA TYR A 61 -4.92 -2.31 -3.60
C TYR A 61 -5.32 -3.76 -3.37
N GLY A 62 -5.36 -4.22 -2.11
CA GLY A 62 -5.85 -5.55 -1.76
C GLY A 62 -7.27 -5.79 -2.25
N ALA A 63 -8.18 -4.82 -2.04
CA ALA A 63 -9.55 -4.89 -2.51
C ALA A 63 -9.64 -4.93 -4.05
N LYS A 64 -8.90 -4.04 -4.74
CA LYS A 64 -8.82 -4.00 -6.22
C LYS A 64 -8.33 -5.33 -6.80
N MET A 65 -7.27 -5.91 -6.22
CA MET A 65 -6.75 -7.22 -6.63
C MET A 65 -7.74 -8.35 -6.38
N SER A 66 -8.52 -8.29 -5.30
CA SER A 66 -9.56 -9.27 -4.98
C SER A 66 -10.64 -9.31 -6.06
N VAL A 67 -11.14 -8.13 -6.47
CA VAL A 67 -12.10 -8.01 -7.57
C VAL A 67 -11.54 -8.59 -8.87
N GLY A 68 -10.28 -8.28 -9.21
CA GLY A 68 -9.62 -8.84 -10.39
C GLY A 68 -9.48 -10.37 -10.35
N ARG A 69 -9.22 -10.95 -9.16
CA ARG A 69 -9.13 -12.40 -8.96
C ARG A 69 -10.49 -13.10 -9.11
N CYS A 70 -11.57 -12.48 -8.63
CA CYS A 70 -12.93 -13.02 -8.79
C CYS A 70 -13.37 -13.02 -10.26
N LYS A 71 -13.10 -11.95 -11.02
CA LYS A 71 -13.41 -11.89 -12.46
C LYS A 71 -12.74 -13.03 -13.24
N LYS A 72 -11.44 -13.26 -13.01
CA LYS A 72 -10.70 -14.38 -13.63
C LYS A 72 -11.23 -15.77 -13.28
N LYS A 73 -11.95 -15.93 -12.16
CA LYS A 73 -12.59 -17.21 -11.80
C LYS A 73 -13.91 -17.43 -12.53
N GLY A 74 -14.64 -16.37 -12.87
CA GLY A 74 -15.91 -16.48 -13.62
C GLY A 74 -15.73 -16.58 -15.13
N GLU A 75 -14.56 -16.19 -15.65
CA GLU A 75 -14.18 -16.32 -17.07
C GLU A 75 -13.54 -17.68 -17.41
N LYS A 76 -13.29 -18.53 -16.41
CA LYS A 76 -12.78 -19.89 -16.56
C LYS A 76 -13.89 -20.90 -16.35
#